data_AF-A0A078A2H0-F1
#
_entry.id   AF-A0A078A2H0-F1
#
_cell.length_a   1.000
_cell.length_b   1.000
_cell.length_c   1.000
_cell.angle_alpha   90.00
_cell.angle_beta   90.00
_cell.angle_gamma   90.00
#
_symmetry.space_group_name_H-M   'P 1'
#
loop_
_entity.id
_entity.type
_entity.pdbx_description
1 polymer ?
#
loop_
_entity_poly.entity_id
_entity_poly.type
_entity_poly.pdbx_seq_one_letter_code
_entity_poly.pdbx_strand_id
1 'polypeptide(L)'
;MLTGSKECIISTSSHFLKLAEKNHAMIPKLMELWQSKLKECPEKKKLSFIYLANEIINISKMNDSKKNEKIQEMKSFWMFFEDIISEAVSQAYIECKSLSSDRKGMMKVVNIWKNRCTFQIEKLDQLIQNLNEIEQDLMKLKEKQNQQHLSSGGNQKQKSNKKRKHPPISLSEFNNQPDFIVQEQWLSLADLIQYQIETKAKMTKYSGELDTMCEKLDLVDEIEFDCKSDEYSRLWRLYEEQQRALLTQLRDQFAKIDNQQFQSLLITQKMDEMLEKVKKIKFKLNIEE
;
A
#
# COMPACT_ATOMS: atom_id res chain seq x y z
N MET A 1 15.95 -5.62 0.29
CA MET A 1 14.70 -6.41 0.32
C MET A 1 13.58 -5.55 -0.24
N LEU A 2 12.68 -6.10 -1.08
CA LEU A 2 11.54 -5.34 -1.60
C LEU A 2 10.66 -4.88 -0.41
N THR A 3 10.56 -3.57 -0.21
CA THR A 3 9.62 -2.96 0.72
C THR A 3 8.38 -2.51 -0.06
N GLY A 4 7.22 -2.44 0.60
CA GLY A 4 6.00 -1.95 -0.04
C GLY A 4 6.01 -0.45 -0.37
N SER A 5 7.15 0.25 -0.18
CA SER A 5 7.26 1.67 -0.49
C SER A 5 7.35 1.89 -1.99
N LYS A 6 6.72 2.98 -2.46
CA LYS A 6 6.70 3.36 -3.87
C LYS A 6 8.11 3.55 -4.42
N GLU A 7 9.01 4.15 -3.65
CA GLU A 7 10.41 4.39 -4.03
C GLU A 7 11.19 3.09 -4.21
N CYS A 8 10.97 2.09 -3.34
CA CYS A 8 11.63 0.80 -3.48
C CYS A 8 11.16 0.07 -4.75
N ILE A 9 9.86 0.14 -5.05
CA ILE A 9 9.27 -0.42 -6.27
C ILE A 9 9.86 0.24 -7.51
N ILE A 10 9.93 1.58 -7.55
CA ILE A 10 10.48 2.35 -8.68
C ILE A 10 11.99 2.08 -8.85
N SER A 11 12.75 2.07 -7.75
CA SER A 11 14.19 1.81 -7.81
C SER A 11 14.48 0.39 -8.30
N THR A 12 13.72 -0.59 -7.82
CA THR A 12 13.86 -2.00 -8.24
C THR A 12 13.43 -2.20 -9.69
N SER A 13 12.33 -1.59 -10.13
CA SER A 13 11.87 -1.69 -11.52
C SER A 13 12.89 -1.06 -12.48
N SER A 14 13.47 0.09 -12.12
CA SER A 14 14.54 0.73 -12.89
C SER A 14 15.77 -0.18 -13.03
N HIS A 15 16.17 -0.88 -11.96
CA HIS A 15 17.29 -1.81 -12.02
C HIS A 15 16.99 -3.02 -12.93
N PHE A 16 15.79 -3.59 -12.83
CA PHE A 16 15.33 -4.69 -13.71
C PHE A 16 15.39 -4.30 -15.18
N LEU A 17 14.88 -3.12 -15.51
CA LEU A 17 14.84 -2.61 -16.89
C LEU A 17 16.24 -2.27 -17.41
N LYS A 18 17.11 -1.66 -16.59
CA LYS A 18 18.51 -1.41 -16.97
C LYS A 18 19.27 -2.70 -17.28
N LEU A 19 19.02 -3.77 -16.53
CA LEU A 19 19.62 -5.08 -16.82
C LEU A 19 19.11 -5.65 -18.15
N ALA A 20 17.81 -5.54 -18.40
CA ALA A 20 17.20 -5.98 -19.65
C ALA A 20 17.68 -5.18 -20.87
N GLU A 21 17.87 -3.86 -20.72
CA GLU A 21 18.40 -2.99 -21.77
C GLU A 21 19.86 -3.34 -22.12
N LYS A 22 20.67 -3.68 -21.11
CA LYS A 22 22.07 -4.09 -21.33
C LYS A 22 22.19 -5.47 -21.95
N ASN A 23 21.27 -6.38 -21.64
CA ASN A 23 21.28 -7.73 -22.17
C ASN A 23 19.86 -8.30 -22.29
N HIS A 24 19.27 -8.17 -23.48
CA HIS A 24 17.92 -8.65 -23.77
C HIS A 24 17.76 -10.16 -23.57
N ALA A 25 18.83 -10.95 -23.73
CA ALA A 25 18.80 -12.39 -23.49
C ALA A 25 18.61 -12.75 -22.00
N MET A 26 18.75 -11.79 -21.06
CA MET A 26 18.49 -12.02 -19.64
C MET A 26 17.01 -11.91 -19.26
N ILE A 27 16.12 -11.41 -20.14
CA ILE A 27 14.71 -11.20 -19.82
C ILE A 27 14.02 -12.49 -19.33
N PRO A 28 14.16 -13.65 -20.01
CA PRO A 28 13.56 -14.90 -19.51
C PRO A 28 14.05 -15.27 -18.10
N LYS A 29 15.35 -15.12 -17.84
CA LYS A 29 15.94 -15.40 -16.51
C LYS A 29 15.43 -14.44 -15.43
N LEU A 30 15.24 -13.17 -15.78
CA LEU A 30 14.67 -12.17 -14.86
C LEU A 30 13.20 -12.47 -14.54
N MET A 31 12.44 -12.99 -15.51
CA MET A 31 11.06 -13.44 -15.32
C MET A 31 10.97 -14.68 -14.44
N GLU A 32 11.81 -15.69 -14.70
CA GLU A 32 11.93 -16.87 -13.84
C GLU A 32 12.31 -16.48 -12.41
N LEU A 33 13.28 -15.56 -12.26
CA LEU A 33 13.69 -15.05 -10.95
C LEU A 33 12.55 -14.32 -10.24
N TRP A 34 11.82 -13.46 -10.95
CA TRP A 34 10.66 -12.77 -10.40
C TRP A 34 9.58 -13.77 -9.96
N GLN A 35 9.28 -14.78 -10.78
CA GLN A 35 8.27 -15.79 -10.48
C GLN A 35 8.69 -16.67 -9.29
N SER A 36 9.96 -17.10 -9.23
CA SER A 36 10.51 -17.85 -8.09
C SER A 36 10.43 -17.03 -6.81
N LYS A 37 10.81 -15.74 -6.87
CA LYS A 37 10.74 -14.85 -5.70
C LYS A 37 9.32 -14.51 -5.29
N LEU A 38 8.39 -14.39 -6.25
CA LEU A 38 6.98 -14.26 -5.96
C LEU A 38 6.51 -15.50 -5.20
N LYS A 39 6.82 -16.73 -5.65
CA LYS A 39 6.45 -17.98 -4.99
C LYS A 39 7.05 -18.10 -3.57
N GLU A 40 8.34 -17.80 -3.40
CA GLU A 40 9.06 -17.92 -2.12
C GLU A 40 8.69 -16.85 -1.09
N CYS A 41 8.20 -15.68 -1.50
CA CYS A 41 8.00 -14.58 -0.56
C CYS A 41 6.81 -14.82 0.41
N PRO A 42 6.80 -14.20 1.60
CA PRO A 42 5.66 -14.25 2.51
C PRO A 42 4.39 -13.61 1.92
N GLU A 43 3.22 -14.04 2.38
CA GLU A 43 1.89 -13.54 1.97
C GLU A 43 1.83 -12.00 1.88
N LYS A 44 2.32 -11.31 2.92
CA LYS A 44 2.31 -9.84 3.05
C LYS A 44 3.13 -9.11 1.97
N LYS A 45 3.99 -9.80 1.22
CA LYS A 45 4.85 -9.21 0.18
C LYS A 45 4.37 -9.50 -1.23
N LYS A 46 3.44 -10.44 -1.42
CA LYS A 46 2.94 -10.85 -2.75
C LYS A 46 2.39 -9.65 -3.52
N LEU A 47 1.57 -8.81 -2.88
CA LEU A 47 1.02 -7.60 -3.50
C LEU A 47 2.12 -6.64 -3.98
N SER A 48 3.20 -6.46 -3.21
CA SER A 48 4.32 -5.61 -3.60
C SER A 48 5.04 -6.13 -4.86
N PHE A 49 5.15 -7.45 -5.02
CA PHE A 49 5.68 -8.06 -6.24
C PHE A 49 4.75 -7.86 -7.45
N ILE A 50 3.43 -7.87 -7.25
CA ILE A 50 2.46 -7.54 -8.29
C ILE A 50 2.55 -6.04 -8.68
N TYR A 51 2.74 -5.14 -7.72
CA TYR A 51 3.00 -3.72 -8.02
C TYR A 51 4.32 -3.52 -8.76
N LEU A 52 5.37 -4.26 -8.41
CA LEU A 52 6.62 -4.27 -9.15
C LEU A 52 6.42 -4.69 -10.60
N ALA A 53 5.69 -5.78 -10.85
CA ALA A 53 5.37 -6.22 -12.20
C ALA A 53 4.62 -5.13 -12.98
N ASN A 54 3.59 -4.52 -12.38
CA ASN A 54 2.85 -3.42 -12.98
C ASN A 54 3.76 -2.24 -13.37
N GLU A 55 4.68 -1.84 -12.50
CA GLU A 55 5.61 -0.75 -12.79
C GLU A 55 6.55 -1.10 -13.94
N ILE A 56 7.12 -2.31 -13.94
CA ILE A 56 8.00 -2.78 -15.01
C ILE A 56 7.27 -2.83 -16.35
N ILE A 57 6.03 -3.35 -16.37
CA ILE A 57 5.19 -3.42 -17.57
C ILE A 57 4.92 -2.02 -18.12
N ASN A 58 4.51 -1.08 -17.26
CA ASN A 58 4.18 0.28 -17.67
C ASN A 58 5.40 1.00 -18.26
N ILE A 59 6.56 0.93 -17.58
CA ILE A 59 7.78 1.58 -18.07
C ILE A 59 8.28 0.89 -19.34
N SER A 60 8.27 -0.45 -19.42
CA SER A 60 8.65 -1.18 -20.64
C SER A 60 7.80 -0.73 -21.82
N LYS A 61 6.48 -0.75 -21.68
CA LYS A 61 5.55 -0.37 -22.77
C LYS A 61 5.78 1.08 -23.21
N MET A 62 5.99 2.00 -22.26
CA MET A 62 6.30 3.40 -22.57
C MET A 62 7.64 3.56 -23.32
N ASN A 63 8.64 2.73 -23.00
CA ASN A 63 9.94 2.74 -23.67
C ASN A 63 9.88 2.10 -25.06
N ASP A 64 9.06 1.06 -25.24
CA ASP A 64 8.84 0.40 -26.54
C ASP A 64 8.15 1.34 -27.54
N SER A 65 7.16 2.13 -27.09
CA SER A 65 6.51 3.15 -27.94
C SER A 65 7.47 4.25 -28.43
N LYS A 66 8.68 4.36 -27.87
CA LYS A 66 9.69 5.38 -28.23
C LYS A 66 10.84 4.82 -29.09
N LYS A 67 10.90 3.51 -29.34
CA LYS A 67 11.99 2.86 -30.08
C LYS A 67 11.60 2.66 -31.56
N ASN A 68 12.47 3.11 -32.47
CA ASN A 68 12.33 2.94 -33.92
C ASN A 68 12.33 1.45 -34.33
N GLU A 69 11.71 1.16 -35.47
CA GLU A 69 11.37 -0.16 -36.07
C GLU A 69 12.43 -1.28 -35.99
N LYS A 70 13.72 -0.95 -35.82
CA LYS A 70 14.83 -1.92 -35.78
C LYS A 70 14.83 -2.90 -34.58
N ILE A 71 13.97 -2.71 -33.58
CA ILE A 71 13.87 -3.54 -32.37
C ILE A 71 12.61 -4.43 -32.39
N GLN A 72 11.79 -4.39 -33.45
CA GLN A 72 10.54 -5.17 -33.54
C GLN A 72 10.72 -6.70 -33.55
N GLU A 73 11.90 -7.21 -33.93
CA GLU A 73 12.15 -8.65 -33.94
C GLU A 73 12.35 -9.25 -32.54
N MET A 74 12.61 -8.42 -31.52
CA MET A 74 12.81 -8.88 -30.15
C MET A 74 11.54 -8.64 -29.32
N LYS A 75 10.97 -9.71 -28.75
CA LYS A 75 9.82 -9.62 -27.83
C LYS A 75 10.13 -8.63 -26.70
N SER A 76 9.36 -7.55 -26.62
CA SER A 76 9.49 -6.57 -25.54
C SER A 76 9.31 -7.19 -24.15
N PHE A 77 9.93 -6.60 -23.14
CA PHE A 77 9.93 -7.11 -21.77
C PHE A 77 8.50 -7.36 -21.22
N TRP A 78 7.55 -6.48 -21.55
CA TRP A 78 6.15 -6.65 -21.13
C TRP A 78 5.46 -7.85 -21.78
N MET A 79 5.86 -8.28 -22.98
CA MET A 79 5.26 -9.44 -23.66
C MET A 79 5.57 -10.74 -22.91
N PHE A 80 6.73 -10.83 -22.26
CA PHE A 80 7.05 -11.98 -21.41
C PHE A 80 6.16 -12.06 -20.17
N PHE A 81 5.72 -10.91 -19.64
CA PHE A 81 4.74 -10.91 -18.55
C PHE A 81 3.40 -11.47 -19.00
N GLU A 82 2.99 -11.25 -20.25
CA GLU A 82 1.69 -11.70 -20.75
C GLU A 82 1.49 -13.23 -20.62
N ASP A 83 2.56 -14.00 -20.83
CA ASP A 83 2.51 -15.47 -20.76
C ASP A 83 2.47 -15.99 -19.31
N ILE A 84 3.05 -15.28 -18.35
CA ILE A 84 3.23 -15.75 -16.96
C ILE A 84 2.26 -15.12 -15.96
N ILE A 85 1.69 -13.95 -16.27
CA ILE A 85 1.02 -13.11 -15.28
C ILE A 85 -0.27 -13.74 -14.76
N SER A 86 -0.99 -14.48 -15.61
CA SER A 86 -2.25 -15.11 -15.23
C SER A 86 -2.05 -16.17 -14.13
N GLU A 87 -1.07 -17.06 -14.33
CA GLU A 87 -0.69 -18.09 -13.35
C GLU A 87 -0.13 -17.43 -12.08
N ALA A 88 0.80 -16.49 -12.24
CA ALA A 88 1.48 -15.84 -11.13
C ALA A 88 0.51 -15.07 -10.20
N VAL A 89 -0.43 -14.32 -10.78
CA VAL A 89 -1.45 -13.58 -10.02
C VAL A 89 -2.43 -14.53 -9.36
N SER A 90 -2.91 -15.56 -10.06
CA SER A 90 -3.83 -16.55 -9.50
C SER A 90 -3.23 -17.28 -8.30
N GLN A 91 -1.97 -17.71 -8.41
CA GLN A 91 -1.26 -18.35 -7.30
C GLN A 91 -1.08 -17.39 -6.12
N ALA A 92 -0.61 -16.16 -6.37
CA ALA A 92 -0.45 -15.16 -5.33
C ALA A 92 -1.78 -14.86 -4.62
N TYR A 93 -2.89 -14.84 -5.36
CA TYR A 93 -4.23 -14.61 -4.84
C TYR A 93 -4.72 -15.74 -3.91
N ILE A 94 -4.46 -17.00 -4.28
CA ILE A 94 -4.79 -18.19 -3.47
C ILE A 94 -4.00 -18.21 -2.16
N GLU A 95 -2.71 -17.83 -2.22
CA GLU A 95 -1.84 -17.81 -1.05
C GLU A 95 -2.20 -16.68 -0.07
N CYS A 96 -2.87 -15.62 -0.55
CA CYS A 96 -3.38 -14.51 0.26
C CYS A 96 -4.70 -14.82 1.01
N LYS A 97 -4.71 -15.89 1.82
CA LYS A 97 -5.92 -16.37 2.52
C LYS A 97 -6.41 -15.43 3.63
N SER A 98 -5.50 -14.71 4.30
CA SER A 98 -5.79 -13.94 5.51
C SER A 98 -6.07 -12.45 5.24
N LEU A 99 -5.58 -11.93 4.11
CA LEU A 99 -5.57 -10.50 3.81
C LEU A 99 -6.54 -10.14 2.68
N SER A 100 -7.81 -9.87 3.03
CA SER A 100 -8.81 -9.40 2.06
C SER A 100 -8.40 -8.08 1.38
N SER A 101 -7.63 -7.22 2.06
CA SER A 101 -7.10 -5.98 1.48
C SER A 101 -6.16 -6.23 0.31
N ASP A 102 -5.30 -7.24 0.41
CA ASP A 102 -4.23 -7.48 -0.54
C ASP A 102 -4.78 -8.11 -1.81
N ARG A 103 -5.73 -9.03 -1.66
CA ARG A 103 -6.52 -9.58 -2.78
C ARG A 103 -7.30 -8.50 -3.53
N LYS A 104 -7.93 -7.56 -2.80
CA LYS A 104 -8.56 -6.39 -3.43
C LYS A 104 -7.54 -5.51 -4.15
N GLY A 105 -6.34 -5.37 -3.61
CA GLY A 105 -5.21 -4.68 -4.25
C GLY A 105 -4.81 -5.35 -5.57
N MET A 106 -4.63 -6.67 -5.57
CA MET A 106 -4.32 -7.45 -6.78
C MET A 106 -5.41 -7.31 -7.83
N MET A 107 -6.68 -7.42 -7.44
CA MET A 107 -7.82 -7.23 -8.34
C MET A 107 -7.84 -5.82 -8.96
N LYS A 108 -7.51 -4.78 -8.18
CA LYS A 108 -7.36 -3.41 -8.73
C LYS A 108 -6.28 -3.33 -9.79
N VAL A 109 -5.13 -3.99 -9.60
CA VAL A 109 -4.06 -4.01 -10.61
C VAL A 109 -4.52 -4.66 -11.90
N VAL A 110 -5.19 -5.82 -11.80
CA VAL A 110 -5.74 -6.52 -12.98
C VAL A 110 -6.76 -5.66 -13.71
N ASN A 111 -7.66 -4.99 -12.98
CA ASN A 111 -8.62 -4.05 -13.58
C ASN A 111 -7.93 -2.86 -14.26
N ILE A 112 -6.83 -2.35 -13.69
CA ILE A 112 -6.04 -1.30 -14.34
C ILE A 112 -5.45 -1.81 -15.66
N TRP A 113 -4.94 -3.04 -15.71
CA TRP A 113 -4.45 -3.64 -16.96
C TRP A 113 -5.54 -3.81 -18.00
N LYS A 114 -6.75 -4.18 -17.58
CA LYS A 114 -7.91 -4.26 -18.49
C LYS A 114 -8.28 -2.88 -19.04
N ASN A 115 -8.44 -1.90 -18.16
CA ASN A 115 -8.84 -0.54 -18.54
C ASN A 115 -7.81 0.16 -19.45
N ARG A 116 -6.52 -0.22 -19.34
CA ARG A 116 -5.43 0.35 -20.16
C ARG A 116 -5.11 -0.49 -21.40
N CYS A 117 -5.86 -1.55 -21.67
CA CYS A 117 -5.57 -2.53 -22.72
C CYS A 117 -4.07 -2.95 -22.68
N THR A 118 -3.58 -3.24 -21.47
CA THR A 118 -2.17 -3.60 -21.27
C THR A 118 -1.86 -4.94 -21.92
N PHE A 119 -2.77 -5.91 -21.78
CA PHE A 119 -2.74 -7.24 -22.38
C PHE A 119 -4.03 -7.49 -23.19
N GLN A 120 -4.09 -8.64 -23.87
CA GLN A 120 -5.32 -9.09 -24.54
C GLN A 120 -6.49 -9.14 -23.55
N ILE A 121 -7.63 -8.56 -23.97
CA ILE A 121 -8.82 -8.41 -23.12
C ILE A 121 -9.36 -9.77 -22.71
N GLU A 122 -9.34 -10.73 -23.63
CA GLU A 122 -9.81 -12.10 -23.43
C GLU A 122 -9.04 -12.81 -22.30
N LYS A 123 -7.71 -12.64 -22.28
CA LYS A 123 -6.86 -13.20 -21.21
C LYS A 123 -7.14 -12.55 -19.86
N LEU A 124 -7.35 -11.24 -19.85
CA LEU A 124 -7.65 -10.50 -18.62
C LEU A 124 -9.04 -10.83 -18.08
N ASP A 125 -10.03 -11.04 -18.95
CA ASP A 125 -11.38 -11.45 -18.56
C ASP A 125 -11.38 -12.85 -17.96
N GLN A 126 -10.66 -13.80 -18.58
CA GLN A 126 -10.45 -15.13 -18.02
C GLN A 126 -9.76 -15.06 -16.66
N LEU A 127 -8.73 -14.22 -16.50
CA LEU A 127 -8.06 -14.04 -15.21
C LEU A 127 -9.01 -13.48 -14.15
N ILE A 128 -9.78 -12.44 -14.47
CA ILE A 128 -10.75 -11.84 -13.54
C ILE A 128 -11.81 -12.87 -13.13
N GLN A 129 -12.32 -13.66 -14.08
CA GLN A 129 -13.27 -14.73 -13.79
C GLN A 129 -12.66 -15.76 -12.84
N ASN A 130 -11.47 -16.26 -13.13
CA ASN A 130 -10.76 -17.21 -12.27
C ASN A 130 -10.56 -16.67 -10.85
N LEU A 131 -10.16 -15.39 -10.71
CA LEU A 131 -9.98 -14.76 -9.41
C LEU A 131 -11.30 -14.64 -8.63
N ASN A 132 -12.41 -14.36 -9.31
CA ASN A 132 -13.73 -14.30 -8.68
C ASN A 132 -14.21 -15.69 -8.22
N GLU A 133 -13.96 -16.74 -9.01
CA GLU A 133 -14.26 -18.13 -8.63
C GLU A 133 -13.45 -18.54 -7.40
N ILE A 134 -12.15 -18.24 -7.38
CA ILE A 134 -11.27 -18.47 -6.22
C ILE A 134 -11.80 -17.72 -4.98
N GLU A 135 -12.25 -16.47 -5.14
CA GLU A 135 -12.80 -15.70 -4.01
C GLU A 135 -14.08 -16.34 -3.45
N GLN A 136 -14.98 -16.81 -4.30
CA GLN A 136 -16.19 -17.51 -3.88
C GLN A 136 -15.87 -18.80 -3.14
N ASP A 137 -14.93 -19.58 -3.63
CA ASP A 137 -14.53 -20.84 -2.99
C ASP A 137 -13.89 -20.61 -1.62
N LEU A 138 -13.06 -19.58 -1.49
CA LEU A 138 -12.47 -19.17 -0.22
C LEU A 138 -13.54 -18.66 0.78
N MET A 139 -14.61 -18.02 0.30
CA MET A 139 -15.74 -17.64 1.15
C MET A 139 -16.53 -18.87 1.62
N LYS A 140 -16.86 -19.81 0.72
CA LYS A 140 -17.55 -21.07 1.06
C LYS A 140 -16.74 -21.91 2.07
N LEU A 141 -15.42 -21.95 1.92
CA LEU A 141 -14.52 -22.62 2.88
C LEU A 141 -14.60 -22.01 4.29
N LYS A 142 -14.68 -20.68 4.41
CA LYS A 142 -14.87 -19.99 5.70
C LYS A 142 -16.23 -20.29 6.32
N GLU A 143 -17.28 -20.36 5.52
CA GLU A 143 -18.63 -20.72 5.99
C GLU A 143 -18.69 -22.15 6.53
N LYS A 144 -18.08 -23.11 5.83
CA LYS A 144 -17.99 -24.51 6.29
C LYS A 144 -17.22 -24.66 7.61
N GLN A 145 -16.14 -23.91 7.80
CA GLN A 145 -15.38 -23.90 9.06
C GLN A 145 -16.20 -23.33 10.22
N ASN A 146 -17.03 -22.30 9.97
CA ASN A 146 -17.92 -21.74 11.00
C ASN A 146 -19.08 -22.67 11.37
N GLN A 147 -19.59 -23.47 10.43
CA GLN A 147 -20.68 -24.44 10.70
C GLN A 147 -20.20 -25.69 11.46
N GLN A 148 -18.95 -26.13 11.27
CA GLN A 148 -18.37 -27.25 12.03
C GLN A 148 -18.15 -26.92 13.52
N HIS A 149 -17.95 -25.65 13.87
CA HIS A 149 -17.86 -25.20 15.26
C HIS A 149 -19.22 -25.17 16.01
N LEU A 150 -20.35 -25.30 15.31
CA LEU A 150 -21.68 -25.32 15.93
C LEU A 150 -22.20 -26.74 16.22
N SER A 151 -21.51 -27.78 15.73
CA SER A 151 -22.02 -29.17 15.77
C SER A 151 -21.29 -30.08 16.78
N SER A 152 -20.33 -29.56 17.54
CA SER A 152 -19.57 -30.32 18.54
C SER A 152 -19.46 -29.56 19.86
N GLY A 153 -20.14 -30.05 20.89
CA GLY A 153 -19.90 -29.68 22.29
C GLY A 153 -20.98 -28.82 22.95
N GLY A 154 -21.78 -29.44 23.82
CA GLY A 154 -22.77 -28.79 24.65
C GLY A 154 -22.19 -27.85 25.72
N ASN A 155 -23.09 -27.05 26.29
CA ASN A 155 -22.97 -26.31 27.55
C ASN A 155 -21.61 -25.64 27.82
N GLN A 156 -21.26 -24.62 27.04
CA GLN A 156 -20.55 -23.47 27.61
C GLN A 156 -21.16 -22.16 27.11
N LYS A 157 -21.42 -21.30 28.10
CA LYS A 157 -22.03 -19.98 28.02
C LYS A 157 -21.56 -19.18 26.80
N GLN A 158 -22.55 -18.60 26.12
CA GLN A 158 -22.44 -17.55 25.13
C GLN A 158 -21.34 -16.54 25.48
N LYS A 159 -20.27 -16.51 24.67
CA LYS A 159 -19.48 -15.30 24.45
C LYS A 159 -19.71 -14.85 23.03
N SER A 160 -20.55 -13.82 22.91
CA SER A 160 -20.74 -13.04 21.69
C SER A 160 -19.40 -12.49 21.21
N ASN A 161 -19.00 -12.85 19.99
CA ASN A 161 -17.91 -12.20 19.28
C ASN A 161 -18.37 -10.79 18.87
N LYS A 162 -18.34 -9.88 19.85
CA LYS A 162 -18.16 -8.45 19.60
C LYS A 162 -16.99 -8.31 18.62
N LYS A 163 -17.22 -7.57 17.53
CA LYS A 163 -16.17 -6.85 16.81
C LYS A 163 -15.08 -6.49 17.82
N ARG A 164 -13.85 -6.95 17.64
CA ARG A 164 -12.70 -6.43 18.38
C ARG A 164 -12.54 -4.96 17.97
N LYS A 165 -13.43 -4.11 18.49
CA LYS A 165 -13.10 -2.76 18.88
C LYS A 165 -12.03 -3.00 19.94
N HIS A 166 -10.78 -2.92 19.54
CA HIS A 166 -9.77 -2.56 20.52
C HIS A 166 -10.33 -1.32 21.22
N PRO A 167 -10.40 -1.29 22.57
CA PRO A 167 -10.69 -0.04 23.24
C PRO A 167 -9.73 1.00 22.64
N PRO A 168 -10.18 2.23 22.33
CA PRO A 168 -9.24 3.28 21.99
C PRO A 168 -8.20 3.26 23.11
N ILE A 169 -6.94 2.99 22.76
CA ILE A 169 -5.87 2.97 23.75
C ILE A 169 -5.89 4.37 24.35
N SER A 170 -6.29 4.46 25.61
CA SER A 170 -6.35 5.74 26.29
C SER A 170 -4.91 6.20 26.46
N LEU A 171 -4.59 7.42 26.01
CA LEU A 171 -3.26 8.04 26.18
C LEU A 171 -2.77 8.00 27.64
N SER A 172 -3.69 7.88 28.61
CA SER A 172 -3.39 7.69 30.02
C SER A 172 -2.65 6.38 30.34
N GLU A 173 -2.72 5.34 29.51
CA GLU A 173 -1.98 4.08 29.71
C GLU A 173 -0.50 4.19 29.34
N PHE A 174 -0.14 5.09 28.44
CA PHE A 174 1.26 5.34 28.04
C PHE A 174 1.99 6.30 28.99
N ASN A 175 1.27 7.19 29.67
CA ASN A 175 1.86 8.16 30.59
C ASN A 175 2.44 7.57 31.89
N ASN A 176 2.19 6.29 32.17
CA ASN A 176 2.71 5.60 33.36
C ASN A 176 4.03 4.85 33.10
N GLN A 177 4.58 4.90 31.88
CA GLN A 177 5.93 4.42 31.61
C GLN A 177 6.91 5.60 31.65
N PRO A 178 7.88 5.62 32.59
CA PRO A 178 8.75 6.77 32.82
C PRO A 178 9.70 7.10 31.65
N ASP A 179 9.82 6.23 30.64
CA ASP A 179 10.76 6.38 29.53
C ASP A 179 10.12 6.70 28.17
N PHE A 180 8.78 6.83 28.08
CA PHE A 180 8.08 7.08 26.81
C PHE A 180 7.54 8.51 26.72
N ILE A 181 8.40 9.45 26.30
CA ILE A 181 7.99 10.82 26.00
C ILE A 181 7.32 10.82 24.61
N VAL A 182 5.99 10.84 24.57
CA VAL A 182 5.24 11.11 23.33
C VAL A 182 5.62 12.50 22.85
N GLN A 183 6.27 12.60 21.70
CA GLN A 183 6.64 13.90 21.14
C GLN A 183 5.36 14.71 20.88
N GLU A 184 5.33 15.97 21.33
CA GLU A 184 4.19 16.91 21.23
C GLU A 184 3.57 16.99 19.81
N GLN A 185 4.40 16.73 18.81
CA GLN A 185 4.04 16.74 17.39
C GLN A 185 3.05 15.62 17.02
N TRP A 186 3.09 14.47 17.71
CA TRP A 186 2.14 13.37 17.52
C TRP A 186 0.80 13.64 18.19
N LEU A 187 0.79 14.37 19.31
CA LEU A 187 -0.44 14.81 19.97
C LEU A 187 -1.19 15.80 19.08
N SER A 188 -0.49 16.81 18.55
CA SER A 188 -1.05 17.74 17.56
C SER A 188 -1.62 17.03 16.32
N LEU A 189 -0.94 16.00 15.81
CA LEU A 189 -1.42 15.21 14.69
C LEU A 189 -2.70 14.42 15.05
N ALA A 190 -2.73 13.82 16.25
CA ALA A 190 -3.89 13.08 16.74
C ALA A 190 -5.11 13.99 16.90
N ASP A 191 -4.93 15.19 17.45
CA ASP A 191 -6.00 16.18 17.59
C ASP A 191 -6.55 16.61 16.22
N LEU A 192 -5.67 16.83 15.24
CA LEU A 192 -6.08 17.18 13.87
C LEU A 192 -6.86 16.05 13.19
N ILE A 193 -6.46 14.79 13.40
CA ILE A 193 -7.18 13.62 12.89
C ILE A 193 -8.55 13.49 13.57
N GLN A 194 -8.62 13.67 14.88
CA GLN A 194 -9.87 13.63 15.63
C GLN A 194 -10.83 14.72 15.14
N TYR A 195 -10.34 15.92 14.93
CA TYR A 195 -11.12 17.03 14.38
C TYR A 195 -11.62 16.79 12.95
N GLN A 196 -10.83 16.12 12.10
CA GLN A 196 -11.27 15.67 10.77
C GLN A 196 -12.40 14.65 10.83
N ILE A 197 -12.32 13.69 11.76
CA ILE A 197 -13.37 12.68 11.96
C ILE A 197 -14.69 13.35 12.34
N GLU A 198 -14.65 14.33 13.25
CA GLU A 198 -15.83 15.09 13.69
C GLU A 198 -16.41 15.94 12.57
N THR A 199 -15.55 16.63 11.80
CA THR A 199 -15.97 17.45 10.65
C THR A 199 -16.66 16.58 9.59
N LYS A 200 -16.08 15.41 9.27
CA LYS A 200 -16.67 14.46 8.32
C LYS A 200 -18.00 13.89 8.79
N ALA A 201 -18.15 13.65 10.10
CA ALA A 201 -19.41 13.20 10.68
C ALA A 201 -20.51 14.27 10.50
N LYS A 202 -20.20 15.54 10.75
CA LYS A 202 -21.12 16.67 10.49
C LYS A 202 -21.50 16.78 9.02
N MET A 203 -20.54 16.68 8.10
CA MET A 203 -20.81 16.69 6.66
C MET A 203 -21.74 15.55 6.24
N THR A 204 -21.52 14.34 6.76
CA THR A 204 -22.38 13.18 6.44
C THR A 204 -23.82 13.41 6.90
N LYS A 205 -23.99 14.06 8.06
CA LYS A 205 -25.31 14.46 8.56
C LYS A 205 -26.00 15.46 7.63
N TYR A 206 -25.32 16.55 7.26
CA TYR A 206 -25.87 17.57 6.37
C TYR A 206 -26.15 17.04 4.96
N SER A 207 -25.29 16.17 4.42
CA SER A 207 -25.54 15.48 3.15
C SER A 207 -26.85 14.69 3.20
N GLY A 208 -27.07 13.90 4.25
CA GLY A 208 -28.31 13.14 4.39
C GLY A 208 -29.55 14.00 4.59
N GLU A 209 -29.42 15.15 5.27
CA GLU A 209 -30.50 16.13 5.39
C GLU A 209 -30.85 16.76 4.03
N LEU A 210 -29.84 17.13 3.24
CA LEU A 210 -30.01 17.67 1.88
C LEU A 210 -30.63 16.62 0.95
N ASP A 211 -30.19 15.36 1.02
CA ASP A 211 -30.79 14.27 0.24
C ASP A 211 -32.29 14.11 0.58
N THR A 212 -32.63 14.16 1.87
CA THR A 212 -34.04 14.08 2.33
C THR A 212 -34.87 15.28 1.86
N MET A 213 -34.26 16.47 1.79
CA MET A 213 -34.91 17.68 1.27
C MET A 213 -35.15 17.57 -0.24
N CYS A 214 -34.17 17.08 -1.00
CA CYS A 214 -34.31 16.82 -2.44
C CYS A 214 -35.42 15.81 -2.75
N GLU A 215 -35.64 14.81 -1.90
CA GLU A 215 -36.74 13.84 -2.05
C GLU A 215 -38.13 14.44 -1.77
N LYS A 216 -38.20 15.56 -1.03
CA LYS A 216 -39.46 16.19 -0.59
C LYS A 216 -39.56 17.66 -1.04
N LEU A 217 -39.23 17.93 -2.31
CA LEU A 217 -39.14 19.29 -2.85
C LEU A 217 -40.35 20.18 -2.52
N ASP A 218 -41.57 19.63 -2.55
CA ASP A 218 -42.82 20.37 -2.33
C ASP A 218 -43.02 20.87 -0.88
N LEU A 219 -42.23 20.37 0.07
CA LEU A 219 -42.36 20.66 1.50
C LEU A 219 -41.15 21.41 2.08
N VAL A 220 -40.16 21.73 1.25
CA VAL A 220 -38.90 22.33 1.69
C VAL A 220 -38.94 23.84 1.50
N ASP A 221 -38.61 24.57 2.56
CA ASP A 221 -38.35 26.00 2.48
C ASP A 221 -37.02 26.23 1.75
N GLU A 222 -37.07 26.99 0.66
CA GLU A 222 -35.91 27.34 -0.17
C GLU A 222 -34.78 27.98 0.67
N ILE A 223 -35.16 28.80 1.66
CA ILE A 223 -34.20 29.46 2.56
C ILE A 223 -33.51 28.43 3.46
N GLU A 224 -34.24 27.45 3.98
CA GLU A 224 -33.67 26.39 4.82
C GLU A 224 -32.70 25.52 4.00
N PHE A 225 -33.08 25.18 2.77
CA PHE A 225 -32.24 24.42 1.85
C PHE A 225 -30.93 25.13 1.55
N ASP A 226 -30.99 26.41 1.17
CA ASP A 226 -29.81 27.22 0.87
C ASP A 226 -28.89 27.34 2.08
N CYS A 227 -29.44 27.60 3.27
CA CYS A 227 -28.66 27.67 4.51
C CYS A 227 -27.92 26.35 4.81
N LYS A 228 -28.56 25.19 4.59
CA LYS A 228 -27.91 23.88 4.79
C LYS A 228 -26.90 23.55 3.71
N SER A 229 -27.16 23.94 2.46
CA SER A 229 -26.24 23.79 1.33
C SER A 229 -24.97 24.61 1.54
N ASP A 230 -25.10 25.84 2.03
CA ASP A 230 -23.98 26.73 2.36
C ASP A 230 -23.16 26.17 3.52
N GLU A 231 -23.81 25.69 4.58
CA GLU A 231 -23.11 25.11 5.74
C GLU A 231 -22.39 23.81 5.35
N TYR A 232 -22.98 22.97 4.51
CA TYR A 232 -22.30 21.79 3.95
C TYR A 232 -21.08 22.20 3.12
N SER A 233 -21.23 23.19 2.24
CA SER A 233 -20.15 23.71 1.40
C SER A 233 -19.00 24.31 2.23
N ARG A 234 -19.33 25.01 3.32
CA ARG A 234 -18.37 25.54 4.29
C ARG A 234 -17.61 24.42 4.99
N LEU A 235 -18.32 23.40 5.47
CA LEU A 235 -17.70 22.23 6.11
C LEU A 235 -16.80 21.46 5.15
N TRP A 236 -17.19 21.35 3.88
CA TRP A 236 -16.37 20.73 2.83
C TRP A 236 -15.03 21.46 2.65
N ARG A 237 -15.06 22.80 2.51
CA ARG A 237 -13.84 23.61 2.38
C ARG A 237 -12.93 23.46 3.60
N LEU A 238 -13.52 23.49 4.81
CA LEU A 238 -12.79 23.31 6.06
C LEU A 238 -12.13 21.92 6.12
N TYR A 239 -12.84 20.87 5.69
CA TYR A 239 -12.29 19.52 5.63
C TYR A 239 -11.12 19.40 4.63
N GLU A 240 -11.22 20.02 3.45
CA GLU A 240 -10.11 20.05 2.48
C GLU A 240 -8.88 20.78 3.04
N GLU A 241 -9.08 21.91 3.71
CA GLU A 241 -8.01 22.66 4.35
C GLU A 241 -7.31 21.83 5.44
N GLN A 242 -8.08 21.15 6.28
CA GLN A 242 -7.54 20.22 7.28
C GLN A 242 -6.78 19.07 6.65
N GLN A 243 -7.25 18.50 5.53
CA GLN A 243 -6.53 17.43 4.83
C GLN A 243 -5.18 17.92 4.29
N ARG A 244 -5.13 19.11 3.73
CA ARG A 244 -3.88 19.72 3.26
C ARG A 244 -2.93 19.98 4.44
N ALA A 245 -3.44 20.49 5.55
CA ALA A 245 -2.65 20.71 6.77
C ALA A 245 -2.05 19.39 7.29
N LEU A 246 -2.86 18.33 7.37
CA LEU A 246 -2.42 17.01 7.83
C LEU A 246 -1.31 16.44 6.94
N LEU A 247 -1.48 16.49 5.62
CA LEU A 247 -0.48 16.01 4.66
C LEU A 247 0.81 16.82 4.74
N THR A 248 0.71 18.14 4.93
CA THR A 248 1.86 19.02 5.09
C THR A 248 2.63 18.69 6.37
N GLN A 249 1.93 18.56 7.49
CA GLN A 249 2.54 18.19 8.77
C GLN A 249 3.22 16.82 8.70
N LEU A 250 2.57 15.81 8.10
CA LEU A 250 3.17 14.49 7.90
C LEU A 250 4.43 14.55 7.03
N ARG A 251 4.37 15.25 5.90
CA ARG A 251 5.53 15.44 5.01
C ARG A 251 6.70 16.07 5.76
N ASP A 252 6.44 17.12 6.53
CA ASP A 252 7.48 17.84 7.26
C ASP A 252 8.08 16.96 8.38
N GLN A 253 7.28 16.08 8.99
CA GLN A 253 7.77 15.08 9.95
C GLN A 253 8.66 14.03 9.29
N PHE A 254 8.25 13.49 8.13
CA PHE A 254 9.10 12.57 7.38
C PHE A 254 10.43 13.22 6.98
N ALA A 255 10.40 14.45 6.47
CA ALA A 255 11.61 15.19 6.12
C ALA A 255 12.56 15.40 7.32
N LYS A 256 12.00 15.66 8.51
CA LYS A 256 12.79 15.76 9.76
C LYS A 256 13.44 14.42 10.13
N ILE A 257 12.69 13.33 10.08
CA ILE A 257 13.19 11.98 10.39
C ILE A 257 14.29 11.58 9.40
N ASP A 258 14.07 11.78 8.11
CA ASP A 258 15.04 11.45 7.07
C ASP A 258 16.34 12.26 7.26
N ASN A 259 16.23 13.55 7.58
CA ASN A 259 17.40 14.37 7.89
C ASN A 259 18.13 13.85 9.15
N GLN A 260 17.41 13.50 10.22
CA GLN A 260 18.03 12.93 11.43
C GLN A 260 18.74 11.59 11.16
N GLN A 261 18.16 10.73 10.33
CA GLN A 261 18.79 9.48 9.91
C GLN A 261 20.05 9.74 9.07
N PHE A 262 19.98 10.70 8.14
CA PHE A 262 21.14 11.12 7.34
C PHE A 262 22.27 11.66 8.21
N GLN A 263 21.97 12.52 9.19
CA GLN A 263 22.97 13.01 10.14
C GLN A 263 23.59 11.88 10.96
N SER A 264 22.79 10.90 11.38
CA SER A 264 23.27 9.74 12.14
C SER A 264 24.22 8.87 11.31
N LEU A 265 23.94 8.67 10.03
CA LEU A 265 24.84 7.97 9.09
C LEU A 265 26.16 8.73 8.91
N LEU A 266 26.11 10.06 8.74
CA LEU A 266 27.30 10.88 8.59
C LEU A 266 28.19 10.83 9.84
N ILE A 267 27.58 10.86 11.03
CA ILE A 267 28.29 10.70 12.30
C ILE A 267 28.97 9.33 12.37
N THR A 268 28.26 8.26 12.01
CA THR A 268 28.81 6.89 12.01
C THR A 268 30.01 6.77 11.07
N GLN A 269 29.90 7.32 9.85
CA GLN A 269 31.00 7.33 8.88
C GLN A 269 32.23 8.07 9.42
N LYS A 270 32.03 9.23 10.08
CA LYS A 270 33.13 9.96 10.73
C LYS A 270 33.78 9.15 11.86
N MET A 271 33.01 8.39 12.64
CA MET A 271 33.57 7.50 13.67
C MET A 271 34.42 6.40 13.04
N ASP A 272 33.97 5.79 11.95
CA ASP A 272 34.75 4.76 11.23
C ASP A 272 36.08 5.32 10.69
N GLU A 273 36.06 6.53 10.12
CA GLU A 273 37.27 7.21 9.66
C GLU A 273 38.25 7.50 10.81
N MET A 274 37.73 7.91 11.98
CA MET A 274 38.55 8.12 13.18
C MET A 274 39.13 6.79 13.69
N LEU A 275 38.35 5.71 13.71
CA LEU A 275 38.82 4.38 14.09
C LEU A 275 39.94 3.91 13.18
N GLU A 276 39.85 4.11 11.87
CA GLU A 276 40.92 3.77 10.94
C GLU A 276 42.18 4.62 11.15
N LYS A 277 42.05 5.91 11.47
CA LYS A 277 43.20 6.75 11.85
C LYS A 277 43.86 6.23 13.13
N VAL A 278 43.09 5.87 14.15
CA VAL A 278 43.60 5.31 15.40
C VAL A 278 44.31 3.97 15.15
N LYS A 279 43.74 3.07 14.34
CA LYS A 279 44.39 1.81 13.95
C LYS A 279 45.73 2.06 13.25
N LYS A 280 45.79 3.02 12.32
CA LYS A 280 47.04 3.39 11.63
C LYS A 280 48.09 3.94 12.59
N ILE A 281 47.71 4.78 13.55
CA ILE A 281 48.63 5.30 14.57
C ILE A 281 49.15 4.15 15.45
N LYS A 282 48.26 3.28 15.93
CA LYS A 282 48.63 2.11 16.73
C LYS A 282 49.59 1.17 15.99
N PHE A 283 49.34 0.93 14.70
CA PHE A 283 50.22 0.13 13.85
C PHE A 283 51.61 0.75 13.73
N LYS A 284 51.70 2.08 13.55
CA LYS A 284 52.99 2.78 13.51
C LYS A 284 53.76 2.68 14.84
N LEU A 285 53.07 2.82 15.97
CA LEU A 285 53.69 2.73 17.30
C LEU A 285 54.17 1.30 17.64
N ASN A 286 53.47 0.27 17.16
CA ASN A 286 53.87 -1.13 17.35
C ASN A 286 54.99 -1.61 16.41
N ILE A 287 55.47 -0.77 15.48
CA ILE A 287 56.57 -1.08 14.55
C ILE A 287 57.90 -0.52 15.06
N GLU A 288 57.90 0.23 16.17
CA GLU A 288 59.11 0.85 16.75
C GLU A 288 59.72 0.06 17.93
N GLU A 289 59.26 -1.17 18.20
CA GLU A 289 59.93 -2.16 19.08
C GLU A 289 60.67 -3.23 18.25
#